data_AF-A0A3N5TYF0-F1
#
_entry.id   AF-A0A3N5TYF0-F1
#
_cell.length_a   1.000
_cell.length_b   1.000
_cell.length_c   1.000
_cell.angle_alpha   90.00
_cell.angle_beta   90.00
_cell.angle_gamma   90.00
#
_symmetry.space_group_name_H-M   'P 1'
#
loop_
_entity.id
_entity.type
_entity.pdbx_description
1 polymer ?
#
loop_
_entity_poly.entity_id
_entity_poly.type
_entity_poly.pdbx_seq_one_letter_code
_entity_poly.pdbx_strand_id
1 'polypeptide(L)' 'KNTVIVEKLNFIKRHTRPSQQAPQGGIIEREGALHASNVSLLCAKCNAPVRTRRKVLDDKKKVRTCHACGEVFDN' A
#
# COMPACT_ATOMS: atom_id res chain seq x y z
N LYS A 1 11.96 3.91 -7.88
CA LYS A 1 11.75 3.76 -6.41
C LYS A 1 10.52 2.88 -6.22
N ASN A 2 10.68 1.69 -5.64
CA ASN A 2 9.58 0.75 -5.41
C ASN A 2 9.02 0.96 -4.00
N THR A 3 8.22 2.01 -3.83
CA THR A 3 7.77 2.48 -2.51
C THR A 3 6.27 2.79 -2.51
N VAL A 4 5.63 2.59 -1.37
CA VAL A 4 4.20 2.85 -1.13
C VAL A 4 4.03 3.81 0.05
N ILE A 5 2.95 4.59 0.07
CA ILE A 5 2.54 5.38 1.22
C ILE A 5 1.34 4.66 1.84
N VAL A 6 1.37 4.45 3.14
CA VAL A 6 0.30 3.79 3.89
C VAL A 6 -0.30 4.82 4.84
N GLU A 7 -1.62 4.96 4.81
CA GLU A 7 -2.33 5.89 5.69
C GLU A 7 -2.01 5.61 7.15
N LYS A 8 -1.82 6.69 7.92
CA LYS A 8 -1.57 6.63 9.37
C LYS A 8 -0.32 5.83 9.77
N LEU A 9 0.62 5.62 8.85
CA LEU A 9 1.85 4.88 9.10
C LEU A 9 3.07 5.68 8.63
N ASN A 10 4.18 5.53 9.34
CA ASN A 10 5.49 6.10 8.98
C ASN A 10 5.49 7.64 8.89
N PHE A 11 5.02 8.34 9.93
CA PHE A 11 5.00 9.80 9.94
C PHE A 11 6.40 10.41 9.94
N ILE A 12 6.59 11.41 9.08
CA ILE A 12 7.83 12.19 8.98
C ILE A 12 7.52 13.65 9.29
N LYS A 13 8.28 14.24 10.21
CA LYS A 13 8.27 15.67 10.50
C LYS A 13 9.12 16.41 9.47
N ARG A 14 8.46 17.23 8.63
CA ARG A 14 9.14 18.02 7.59
C ARG A 14 9.05 19.51 7.91
N HIS A 15 10.22 20.11 8.08
CA HIS A 15 10.37 21.56 8.14
C HIS A 15 10.08 22.16 6.77
N THR A 16 9.01 22.94 6.68
CA THR A 16 8.51 23.52 5.44
C THR A 16 8.56 25.03 5.55
N ARG A 17 9.20 25.67 4.57
CA ARG A 17 9.20 27.13 4.46
C ARG A 17 7.79 27.62 4.12
N PRO A 18 7.37 28.79 4.62
CA PRO A 18 6.10 29.39 4.22
C PRO A 18 5.93 29.46 2.70
N SER A 19 4.75 29.11 2.20
CA SER A 19 4.38 29.16 0.78
C SER A 19 2.91 29.57 0.63
N GLN A 20 2.44 29.89 -0.59
CA GLN A 20 1.02 30.21 -0.80
C GLN A 20 0.06 29.10 -0.34
N GLN A 21 0.49 27.83 -0.45
CA GLN A 21 -0.28 26.66 -0.02
C GLN A 21 -0.16 26.41 1.49
N ALA A 22 0.92 26.89 2.12
CA ALA A 22 1.19 26.75 3.55
C ALA A 22 1.75 28.07 4.11
N PRO A 23 0.93 29.12 4.29
CA PRO A 23 1.39 30.47 4.61
C PRO A 23 2.00 30.61 6.01
N GLN A 24 1.61 29.75 6.96
CA GLN A 24 2.20 29.70 8.30
C GLN A 24 3.57 29.00 8.30
N GLY A 25 3.88 28.19 7.28
CA GLY A 25 5.07 27.33 7.29
C GLY A 25 5.13 26.42 8.53
N GLY A 26 6.33 25.98 8.89
CA GLY A 26 6.58 25.25 10.15
C GLY A 26 6.83 23.76 9.97
N ILE A 27 6.63 23.00 11.04
CA ILE A 27 6.83 21.55 11.06
C ILE A 27 5.52 20.88 10.66
N ILE A 28 5.49 20.29 9.47
CA ILE A 28 4.33 19.54 8.96
C ILE A 28 4.60 18.06 9.12
N GLU A 29 3.66 17.34 9.72
CA GLU A 29 3.64 15.88 9.75
C GLU A 29 2.94 15.34 8.50
N ARG A 30 3.57 14.34 7.86
CA ARG A 30 3.00 13.65 6.70
C ARG A 30 3.43 12.20 6.67
N GLU A 31 2.65 11.34 6.03
CA GLU A 31 3.02 9.95 5.84
C GLU A 31 4.26 9.82 4.95
N GLY A 32 5.19 8.99 5.39
CA GLY A 32 6.44 8.69 4.72
C GLY A 32 6.32 7.45 3.84
N ALA A 33 7.07 7.45 2.75
CA ALA A 33 7.13 6.29 1.86
C ALA A 33 7.84 5.11 2.53
N LEU A 34 7.28 3.92 2.36
CA LEU A 34 7.83 2.63 2.79
C LEU A 34 8.26 1.83 1.57
N HIS A 35 9.31 1.03 1.67
CA HIS A 35 9.71 0.14 0.57
C HIS A 35 8.65 -0.95 0.35
N ALA A 36 8.28 -1.21 -0.91
CA ALA A 36 7.18 -2.11 -1.24
C ALA A 36 7.43 -3.57 -0.82
N SER A 37 8.68 -3.97 -0.55
CA SER A 37 8.98 -5.29 0.02
C SER A 37 8.52 -5.47 1.47
N ASN A 38 8.28 -4.37 2.19
CA ASN A 38 7.92 -4.40 3.61
C ASN A 38 6.40 -4.48 3.83
N VAL A 39 5.61 -4.48 2.75
CA VAL A 39 4.15 -4.59 2.80
C VAL A 39 3.69 -5.91 2.19
N SER A 40 2.58 -6.44 2.67
CA SER A 40 1.95 -7.67 2.18
C SER A 40 0.46 -7.45 1.96
N LEU A 41 -0.14 -8.21 1.05
CA LEU A 41 -1.59 -8.19 0.87
C LEU A 41 -2.26 -8.95 2.01
N LEU A 42 -3.30 -8.34 2.58
CA LEU A 42 -4.16 -8.99 3.55
C LEU A 42 -5.25 -9.75 2.80
N CYS A 43 -5.40 -11.05 3.08
CA CYS A 43 -6.54 -11.83 2.59
C CYS A 43 -7.68 -11.75 3.60
N ALA A 44 -8.87 -11.33 3.15
CA ALA A 44 -10.05 -11.20 4.00
C ALA A 44 -10.51 -12.56 4.57
N LYS A 45 -10.46 -13.64 3.78
CA LYS A 45 -10.82 -14.99 4.28
C LYS A 45 -9.84 -15.56 5.29
N CYS A 46 -8.54 -15.41 5.05
CA CYS A 46 -7.51 -15.94 5.95
C CYS A 46 -7.22 -15.02 7.14
N ASN A 47 -7.69 -13.77 7.08
CA ASN A 47 -7.34 -12.69 8.00
C ASN A 47 -5.83 -12.60 8.31
N ALA A 48 -5.01 -12.86 7.29
CA ALA A 48 -3.57 -13.00 7.42
C ALA A 48 -2.84 -12.37 6.22
N PRO A 49 -1.61 -11.87 6.42
CA PRO A 49 -0.76 -11.43 5.32
C PRO A 49 -0.32 -12.63 4.49
N VAL A 50 -0.54 -12.57 3.18
CA VAL A 50 -0.30 -13.70 2.28
C VAL A 50 0.42 -13.27 1.01
N ARG A 51 1.13 -14.23 0.40
CA ARG A 51 1.72 -14.06 -0.93
C ARG A 51 0.65 -14.24 -2.01
N THR A 52 0.90 -13.64 -3.17
CA THR A 52 0.03 -13.71 -4.34
C THR A 52 0.47 -14.78 -5.33
N ARG A 53 -0.49 -15.48 -5.93
CA ARG A 53 -0.33 -16.31 -7.13
C ARG A 53 -1.11 -15.69 -8.30
N ARG A 54 -0.76 -16.06 -9.53
CA ARG A 54 -1.53 -15.64 -10.73
C ARG A 54 -2.31 -16.84 -11.25
N LYS A 55 -3.59 -16.63 -11.57
CA LYS A 55 -4.45 -17.62 -12.23
C LYS A 55 -5.11 -16.97 -13.45
N VAL A 56 -5.27 -17.74 -14.52
CA VAL A 56 -6.07 -17.35 -15.68
C VAL A 56 -7.46 -17.92 -15.48
N LEU A 57 -8.49 -17.07 -15.54
CA LEU A 57 -9.88 -17.49 -15.54
C LEU A 57 -10.31 -17.94 -16.94
N ASP A 58 -11.44 -18.62 -17.02
CA ASP A 58 -12.00 -19.12 -18.28
C ASP A 58 -12.31 -17.98 -19.27
N ASP A 59 -12.62 -16.78 -18.75
CA ASP A 59 -12.77 -15.53 -19.50
C ASP A 59 -11.44 -14.95 -20.04
N LYS A 60 -10.34 -15.71 -19.96
CA LYS A 60 -8.96 -15.31 -20.29
C LYS A 60 -8.38 -14.15 -19.47
N LYS A 61 -9.10 -13.69 -18.43
CA LYS A 61 -8.62 -12.65 -17.50
C LYS A 61 -7.57 -13.23 -16.55
N LYS A 62 -6.45 -12.51 -16.39
CA LYS A 62 -5.41 -12.83 -15.40
C LYS A 62 -5.75 -12.15 -14.09
N VAL A 63 -5.93 -12.93 -13.03
CA VAL A 63 -6.23 -12.40 -11.70
C VAL A 63 -5.18 -12.84 -10.69
N ARG A 64 -5.03 -12.03 -9.65
CA ARG A 64 -4.24 -12.34 -8.46
C ARG A 64 -5.08 -13.16 -7.49
N THR A 65 -4.50 -14.26 -7.01
CA THR A 65 -5.11 -15.16 -6.03
C THR A 65 -4.27 -15.27 -4.77
N CYS A 66 -4.91 -15.50 -3.64
CA CYS A 66 -4.25 -15.80 -2.38
C CYS A 66 -3.53 -17.15 -2.49
N HIS A 67 -2.25 -17.18 -2.07
CA HIS A 67 -1.48 -18.43 -2.06
C HIS A 67 -2.07 -19.50 -1.13
N ALA A 68 -2.65 -19.11 0.01
CA ALA A 68 -3.16 -20.04 1.01
C ALA A 68 -4.56 -20.60 0.66
N CYS A 69 -5.57 -19.75 0.47
CA CYS A 69 -6.95 -20.19 0.24
C CYS A 69 -7.41 -20.14 -1.24
N GLY A 70 -6.62 -19.60 -2.16
CA GLY A 70 -6.98 -19.48 -3.57
C GLY A 70 -8.00 -18.38 -3.91
N GLU A 71 -8.42 -17.57 -2.93
CA GLU A 71 -9.35 -16.45 -3.14
C GLU A 71 -8.78 -15.38 -4.09
N VAL A 72 -9.62 -14.82 -4.94
CA VAL A 72 -9.26 -13.77 -5.89
C VAL A 72 -9.19 -12.42 -5.16
N PHE A 73 -8.13 -11.64 -5.40
CA PHE A 73 -7.95 -10.29 -4.83
C PHE A 73 -8.51 -9.17 -5.69
N ASP A 74 -8.64 -9.40 -7.00
CA ASP A 74 -9.07 -8.40 -7.97
C ASP A 74 -10.61 -8.45 -8.08
N ASN A 75 -11.28 -7.62 -7.28
CA ASN A 75 -12.70 -7.26 -7.45
C ASN A 75 -12.80 -5.98 -8.29
#